data_AF-A0A6L9ZIZ9-F1
#
_entry.id   AF-A0A6L9ZIZ9-F1
#
_cell.length_a   1.000
_cell.length_b   1.000
_cell.length_c   1.000
_cell.angle_alpha   90.00
_cell.angle_beta   90.00
_cell.angle_gamma   90.00
#
_symmetry.space_group_name_H-M   'P 1'
#
loop_
_entity.id
_entity.type
_entity.pdbx_description
1 polymer ?
#
loop_
_entity_poly.entity_id
_entity_poly.type
_entity_poly.pdbx_seq_one_letter_code
_entity_poly.pdbx_strand_id
1 'polypeptide(L)'
;MNKAQTLKRKLGNPKPFLSVAKDTDNTPSKISINPNLKWKDINWKKVEKSVFKLQKLIYRASSRGELRKMHRYQKLLLKSYYARLLAVRR
;
A
#
# COMPACT_ATOMS: atom_id res chain seq x y z
N MET A 1 21.28 3.39 46.49
CA MET A 1 19.82 3.40 46.29
C MET A 1 19.44 4.74 45.68
N ASN A 2 19.10 4.81 44.38
CA ASN A 2 18.46 5.98 43.78
C ASN A 2 17.61 5.55 42.57
N LYS A 3 16.31 5.85 42.64
CA LYS A 3 15.30 5.54 41.62
C LYS A 3 15.34 6.64 40.57
N ALA A 4 15.62 6.31 39.32
CA ALA A 4 15.44 7.20 38.18
C ALA A 4 14.34 6.64 37.26
N GLN A 5 13.10 7.06 37.50
CA GLN A 5 12.01 6.91 36.52
C GLN A 5 12.06 8.11 35.58
N THR A 6 12.78 7.98 34.46
CA THR A 6 12.72 8.99 33.39
C THR A 6 11.82 8.50 32.27
N LEU A 7 10.60 9.05 32.27
CA LEU A 7 9.68 9.31 31.16
C LEU A 7 9.79 8.39 29.94
N LYS A 8 8.74 7.56 29.76
CA LYS A 8 8.42 6.89 28.50
C LYS A 8 8.47 7.90 27.35
N ARG A 9 9.56 7.91 26.59
CA ARG A 9 9.59 8.55 25.28
C ARG A 9 8.58 7.80 24.42
N LYS A 10 7.43 8.42 24.17
CA LYS A 10 6.56 8.09 23.04
C LYS A 10 7.49 7.94 21.83
N LEU A 11 7.68 6.71 21.34
CA LEU A 11 8.33 6.48 20.06
C LEU A 11 7.36 6.97 18.99
N GLY A 12 7.32 8.30 18.80
CA GLY A 12 6.78 8.88 17.60
C GLY A 12 7.60 8.30 16.46
N ASN A 13 6.93 7.49 15.63
CA ASN A 13 7.55 6.82 14.48
C ASN A 13 8.46 7.81 13.76
N PRO A 14 9.78 7.58 13.68
CA PRO A 14 10.67 8.47 12.97
C PRO A 14 10.27 8.44 11.51
N LYS A 15 9.62 9.51 11.03
CA LYS A 15 9.13 9.66 9.66
C LYS A 15 10.31 9.48 8.70
N PRO A 16 10.43 8.35 7.98
CA PRO A 16 11.52 8.14 7.05
C PRO A 16 10.97 8.43 5.65
N PHE A 17 11.16 9.65 5.12
CA PHE A 17 10.91 10.04 3.71
C PHE A 17 9.88 9.15 2.95
N LEU A 18 8.60 9.24 3.34
CA LEU A 18 7.57 8.24 3.01
C LEU A 18 6.41 8.81 2.18
N SER A 19 6.65 9.85 1.37
CA SER A 19 5.58 10.69 0.82
C SER A 19 4.92 10.22 -0.48
N VAL A 20 5.27 9.06 -1.06
CA VAL A 20 4.76 8.72 -2.42
C VAL A 20 4.05 7.37 -2.58
N ALA A 21 4.40 6.31 -1.83
CA ALA A 21 3.96 4.96 -2.26
C ALA A 21 3.81 3.91 -1.15
N LYS A 22 3.37 4.30 0.05
CA LYS A 22 2.79 3.33 0.98
C LYS A 22 1.44 3.84 1.43
N ASP A 23 0.47 3.72 0.53
CA ASP A 23 -0.92 3.60 0.95
C ASP A 23 -0.93 2.34 1.84
N THR A 24 -1.10 2.54 3.15
CA THR A 24 -1.06 1.53 4.23
C THR A 24 -2.11 0.42 4.06
N ASP A 25 -2.99 0.60 3.07
CA ASP A 25 -4.13 -0.21 2.68
C ASP A 25 -3.79 -1.35 1.69
N ASN A 26 -2.52 -1.48 1.28
CA ASN A 26 -2.05 -2.62 0.48
C ASN A 26 -1.39 -3.73 1.30
N THR A 27 -1.24 -3.53 2.62
CA THR A 27 -0.82 -4.59 3.53
C THR A 27 -2.04 -5.48 3.77
N PRO A 28 -1.99 -6.79 3.50
CA PRO A 28 -3.05 -7.69 3.90
C PRO A 28 -3.01 -7.80 5.43
N SER A 29 -3.56 -6.82 6.14
CA SER A 29 -3.96 -6.99 7.53
C SER A 29 -4.88 -8.20 7.57
N LYS A 30 -4.52 -9.19 8.40
CA LYS A 30 -5.27 -10.44 8.68
C LYS A 30 -6.64 -10.45 7.99
N ILE A 31 -6.73 -11.19 6.88
CA ILE A 31 -7.99 -11.36 6.15
C ILE A 31 -8.97 -12.04 7.11
N SER A 32 -9.82 -11.26 7.77
CA SER A 32 -11.02 -11.80 8.38
C SER A 32 -11.90 -12.17 7.20
N ILE A 33 -11.92 -13.45 6.84
CA ILE A 33 -12.85 -13.97 5.84
C ILE A 33 -14.24 -13.77 6.43
N ASN A 34 -14.88 -12.69 6.04
CA ASN A 34 -16.24 -12.39 6.45
C ASN A 34 -17.12 -13.13 5.42
N PRO A 35 -17.78 -14.24 5.77
CA PRO A 35 -18.55 -15.03 4.81
C PRO A 35 -19.74 -14.26 4.21
N ASN A 36 -20.10 -13.11 4.81
CA ASN A 36 -21.16 -12.21 4.34
C ASN A 36 -20.67 -11.08 3.42
N LEU A 37 -19.38 -10.98 3.10
CA LEU A 37 -18.87 -9.94 2.20
C LEU A 37 -19.28 -10.26 0.76
N LYS A 38 -20.30 -9.57 0.25
CA LYS A 38 -20.76 -9.76 -1.13
C LYS A 38 -19.86 -8.95 -2.06
N TRP A 39 -19.65 -9.44 -3.28
CA TRP A 39 -18.90 -8.72 -4.34
C TRP A 39 -19.43 -7.29 -4.59
N LYS A 40 -20.70 -7.04 -4.29
CA LYS A 40 -21.37 -5.74 -4.41
C LYS A 40 -20.92 -4.73 -3.35
N ASP A 41 -20.44 -5.19 -2.19
CA ASP A 41 -20.08 -4.34 -1.05
C ASP A 41 -18.66 -3.76 -1.16
N ILE A 42 -17.89 -4.25 -2.14
CA ILE A 42 -16.53 -3.80 -2.40
C ILE A 42 -16.57 -2.41 -3.02
N ASN A 43 -15.85 -1.45 -2.42
CA ASN A 43 -15.69 -0.12 -3.00
C ASN A 43 -14.72 -0.15 -4.21
N TRP A 44 -15.25 -0.50 -5.37
CA TRP A 44 -14.51 -0.63 -6.62
C TRP A 44 -13.83 0.66 -7.08
N LYS A 45 -14.43 1.83 -6.81
CA LYS A 45 -13.82 3.13 -7.12
C LYS A 45 -12.49 3.32 -6.41
N LYS A 46 -12.38 2.85 -5.16
CA LYS A 46 -11.12 2.89 -4.40
C LYS A 46 -10.09 1.92 -4.97
N VAL A 47 -10.51 0.72 -5.34
CA VAL A 47 -9.66 -0.32 -5.95
C VAL A 47 -9.03 0.19 -7.24
N GLU A 48 -9.86 0.68 -8.16
CA GLU A 48 -9.43 1.23 -9.45
C GLU A 48 -8.49 2.42 -9.29
N LYS A 49 -8.83 3.37 -8.41
CA LYS A 49 -7.97 4.54 -8.14
C LYS A 49 -6.57 4.15 -7.65
N SER A 50 -6.50 3.13 -6.80
CA SER A 50 -5.22 2.66 -6.24
C SER A 50 -4.35 1.99 -7.31
N VAL A 51 -4.96 1.14 -8.16
CA VAL A 51 -4.28 0.51 -9.29
C VAL A 51 -3.82 1.55 -10.31
N PHE A 52 -4.67 2.51 -10.65
CA PHE A 52 -4.36 3.57 -11.62
C PHE A 52 -3.19 4.44 -11.16
N LYS A 53 -3.10 4.75 -9.85
CA LYS A 53 -1.97 5.48 -9.28
C LYS A 53 -0.64 4.72 -9.47
N LEU A 54 -0.62 3.41 -9.24
CA LEU A 54 0.56 2.58 -9.46
C LEU A 54 0.95 2.52 -10.95
N GLN A 55 -0.02 2.35 -11.84
CA GLN A 55 0.21 2.38 -13.29
C GLN A 55 0.81 3.72 -13.74
N LYS A 56 0.29 4.84 -13.22
CA LYS A 56 0.83 6.18 -13.49
C LYS A 56 2.26 6.35 -12.98
N LEU A 57 2.60 5.79 -11.82
CA LEU A 57 3.97 5.80 -11.29
C LEU A 57 4.92 4.97 -12.16
N ILE A 58 4.48 3.80 -12.66
CA ILE A 58 5.24 2.99 -13.61
C ILE A 58 5.51 3.78 -14.89
N TYR A 59 4.49 4.42 -15.46
CA TYR A 59 4.62 5.25 -16.66
C TYR A 59 5.61 6.41 -16.45
N ARG A 60 5.48 7.16 -15.35
CA ARG A 60 6.39 8.28 -15.04
C ARG A 60 7.84 7.82 -14.82
N ALA A 61 8.03 6.68 -14.15
CA ALA A 61 9.37 6.13 -13.93
C ALA A 61 10.00 5.65 -15.25
N SER A 62 9.22 4.98 -16.10
CA SER A 62 9.64 4.53 -17.43
C SER A 62 10.02 5.72 -18.32
N SER A 63 9.17 6.75 -18.39
CA SER A 63 9.42 7.96 -19.19
C SER A 63 10.68 8.72 -18.75
N ARG A 64 11.07 8.65 -17.48
CA ARG A 64 12.29 9.28 -16.94
C ARG A 64 13.54 8.38 -17.03
N GLY A 65 13.42 7.16 -17.54
CA GLY A 65 14.52 6.19 -17.58
C GLY A 65 14.89 5.58 -16.22
N GLU A 66 14.03 5.72 -15.19
CA GLU A 66 14.30 5.22 -13.84
C GLU A 66 13.95 3.72 -13.69
N LEU A 67 14.69 2.84 -14.36
CA LEU A 67 14.40 1.41 -14.46
C LEU A 67 14.26 0.70 -13.10
N ARG A 68 15.13 1.03 -12.13
CA ARG A 68 15.08 0.44 -10.78
C ARG A 68 13.76 0.74 -10.05
N LYS A 69 13.28 1.99 -10.17
CA LYS A 69 12.00 2.42 -9.56
C LYS A 69 10.81 1.81 -10.30
N MET A 70 10.87 1.76 -11.64
CA MET A 70 9.87 1.08 -12.47
C MET A 70 9.69 -0.38 -12.04
N HIS A 71 10.77 -1.17 -11.98
CA HIS A 71 10.72 -2.57 -11.55
C HIS A 71 10.17 -2.73 -10.14
N ARG A 72 10.49 -1.80 -9.23
CA ARG A 72 9.93 -1.79 -7.87
C ARG A 72 8.42 -1.58 -7.89
N TYR A 73 7.92 -0.64 -8.69
CA TYR A 73 6.49 -0.38 -8.83
C TYR A 73 5.73 -1.52 -9.52
N GLN A 74 6.33 -2.16 -10.52
CA GLN A 74 5.77 -3.37 -11.15
C GLN A 74 5.65 -4.52 -10.12
N LYS A 75 6.71 -4.80 -9.36
CA LYS A 75 6.66 -5.81 -8.29
C LYS A 75 5.61 -5.45 -7.23
N LEU A 76 5.44 -4.17 -6.92
CA LEU A 76 4.43 -3.70 -5.97
C LEU A 76 3.00 -3.92 -6.51
N LEU A 77 2.77 -3.64 -7.79
CA LEU A 77 1.50 -3.87 -8.46
C LEU A 77 1.12 -5.35 -8.42
N LEU A 78 2.04 -6.26 -8.75
CA LEU A 78 1.81 -7.71 -8.71
C LEU A 78 1.46 -8.23 -7.31
N LYS A 79 2.07 -7.65 -6.26
CA LYS A 79 1.79 -8.03 -4.86
C LYS A 79 0.53 -7.38 -4.29
N SER A 80 -0.07 -6.42 -4.99
CA SER A 80 -1.18 -5.64 -4.46
C SER A 80 -2.45 -6.47 -4.31
N TYR A 81 -3.17 -6.29 -3.20
CA TYR A 81 -4.49 -6.89 -2.99
C TYR A 81 -5.51 -6.29 -3.97
N TYR A 82 -5.56 -4.96 -4.10
CA TYR A 82 -6.48 -4.27 -5.00
C TYR A 82 -6.23 -4.59 -6.47
N ALA A 83 -4.98 -4.77 -6.90
CA ALA A 83 -4.69 -5.23 -8.27
C ALA A 83 -5.23 -6.64 -8.53
N ARG A 84 -5.04 -7.57 -7.59
CA ARG A 84 -5.60 -8.92 -7.67
C ARG A 84 -7.13 -8.90 -7.68
N LEU A 85 -7.73 -8.09 -6.81
CA LEU A 85 -9.18 -7.95 -6.73
C LEU A 85 -9.79 -7.40 -8.03
N LEU A 86 -9.13 -6.43 -8.65
CA LEU A 86 -9.53 -5.90 -9.97
C LEU A 86 -9.37 -6.95 -11.08
N ALA A 87 -8.30 -7.75 -11.02
CA ALA A 87 -8.05 -8.81 -12.00
C ALA A 87 -9.05 -9.97 -11.92
N VAL A 88 -9.59 -10.29 -10.74
CA VAL A 88 -10.62 -11.34 -10.59
C VAL A 88 -11.99 -10.87 -11.08
N ARG A 89 -12.26 -9.56 -11.06
CA ARG A 89 -13.53 -9.00 -11.54
C ARG A 89 -13.61 -8.94 -13.08
N ARG A 90 -12.46 -8.79 -13.76
CA ARG A 90 -12.37 -8.69 -15.22
C ARG A 90 -12.14 -10.05 -15.85
#